data_AF-L5M5Z5-F1
#
_entry.id   AF-L5M5Z5-F1
#
_cell.length_a   1.000
_cell.length_b   1.000
_cell.length_c   1.000
_cell.angle_alpha   90.00
_cell.angle_beta   90.00
_cell.angle_gamma   90.00
#
_symmetry.space_group_name_H-M   'P 1'
#
loop_
_entity.id
_entity.type
_entity.pdbx_description
1 polymer ?
#
loop_
_entity_poly.entity_id
_entity_poly.type
_entity_poly.pdbx_seq_one_letter_code
_entity_poly.pdbx_strand_id
1 'polypeptide(L)'
;MDENLMHISYEAGILENPKNQAPPGLYTKTQDPAKWPNTPDVLENEFKKGVPVKVTNVKDGTTHRTSLELFVDLREIAGKHGVGCVDVWRAASSG
;
A
#
# COMPACT_ATOMS: atom_id res chain seq x y z
N MET A 1 -0.85 -14.20 -8.88
CA MET A 1 -0.25 -13.29 -7.88
C MET A 1 1.02 -12.75 -8.49
N ASP A 2 1.13 -11.44 -8.61
CA ASP A 2 2.36 -10.76 -9.01
C ASP A 2 2.77 -9.81 -7.89
N GLU A 3 4.02 -9.89 -7.45
CA GLU A 3 4.52 -9.15 -6.28
C GLU A 3 5.83 -8.44 -6.59
N ASN A 4 5.88 -7.16 -6.25
CA ASN A 4 7.09 -6.36 -6.29
C ASN A 4 7.13 -5.38 -5.11
N LEU A 5 8.13 -4.49 -5.11
CA LEU A 5 8.28 -3.48 -4.05
C LEU A 5 7.06 -2.56 -3.96
N MET A 6 6.48 -2.19 -5.11
CA MET A 6 5.38 -1.23 -5.22
C MET A 6 4.02 -1.81 -4.84
N HIS A 7 3.71 -3.03 -5.30
CA HIS A 7 2.40 -3.63 -5.09
C HIS A 7 2.43 -5.15 -5.07
N ILE A 8 1.28 -5.71 -4.69
CA ILE A 8 0.91 -7.08 -4.99
C ILE A 8 -0.42 -7.06 -5.74
N SER A 9 -0.56 -7.89 -6.77
CA SER A 9 -1.81 -8.07 -7.51
C SER A 9 -2.32 -9.49 -7.38
N TYR A 10 -3.64 -9.62 -7.27
CA TYR A 10 -4.35 -10.89 -7.24
C TYR A 10 -5.42 -10.86 -8.33
N GLU A 11 -5.43 -11.87 -9.17
CA GLU A 11 -6.33 -12.01 -10.30
C GLU A 11 -6.57 -13.50 -10.58
N ALA A 12 -7.51 -13.78 -11.48
CA ALA A 12 -7.95 -15.12 -11.86
C ALA A 12 -8.62 -15.93 -10.73
N GLY A 13 -9.06 -17.15 -11.05
CA GLY A 13 -9.68 -18.07 -10.09
C GLY A 13 -11.00 -17.54 -9.54
N ILE A 14 -11.17 -17.55 -8.21
CA ILE A 14 -12.42 -17.10 -7.57
C ILE A 14 -12.75 -15.63 -7.88
N LEU A 15 -11.75 -14.82 -8.24
CA LEU A 15 -11.88 -13.40 -8.55
C LEU A 15 -12.29 -13.13 -10.00
N GLU A 16 -12.39 -14.15 -10.86
CA GLU A 16 -12.86 -13.97 -12.25
C GLU A 16 -14.32 -13.55 -12.34
N ASN A 17 -15.12 -13.91 -11.34
CA ASN A 17 -16.50 -13.44 -11.23
C ASN A 17 -16.52 -12.16 -10.39
N PRO A 18 -16.82 -10.99 -10.97
CA PRO A 18 -16.82 -9.70 -10.24
C PRO A 18 -17.86 -9.60 -9.12
N LYS A 19 -18.81 -10.56 -9.06
CA LYS A 19 -19.80 -10.63 -7.98
C LYS A 19 -19.24 -11.34 -6.73
N ASN A 20 -18.13 -12.06 -6.86
CA ASN A 20 -17.50 -12.72 -5.74
C ASN A 20 -16.66 -11.71 -4.94
N GLN A 21 -16.86 -11.68 -3.64
CA GLN A 21 -16.01 -10.89 -2.75
C GLN A 21 -14.65 -11.56 -2.58
N ALA A 22 -13.58 -10.76 -2.49
CA ALA A 22 -12.25 -11.26 -2.15
C ALA A 22 -12.28 -12.04 -0.82
N PRO A 23 -11.71 -13.26 -0.77
CA PRO A 23 -11.74 -14.07 0.44
C PRO A 23 -10.90 -13.45 1.57
N PRO A 24 -11.29 -13.66 2.84
CA PRO A 24 -10.49 -13.25 3.98
C PRO A 24 -9.08 -13.86 3.91
N GLY A 25 -8.04 -13.04 4.07
CA GLY A 25 -6.65 -13.47 3.97
C GLY A 25 -6.01 -13.35 2.58
N LEU A 26 -6.77 -12.95 1.55
CA LEU A 26 -6.18 -12.59 0.26
C LEU A 26 -5.24 -11.39 0.39
N TYR A 27 -5.63 -10.39 1.17
CA TYR A 27 -4.85 -9.18 1.39
C TYR A 27 -3.66 -9.45 2.32
N THR A 28 -2.47 -9.68 1.75
CA THR A 28 -1.26 -9.96 2.55
C THR A 28 -0.39 -8.74 2.84
N LYS A 29 -0.61 -7.63 2.14
CA LYS A 29 0.20 -6.39 2.28
C LYS A 29 -0.46 -5.29 3.10
N THR A 30 -1.76 -5.39 3.33
CA THR A 30 -2.54 -4.42 4.09
C THR A 30 -3.17 -5.11 5.29
N GLN A 31 -3.17 -4.43 6.43
CA GLN A 31 -3.77 -4.91 7.66
C GLN A 31 -5.30 -5.04 7.49
N ASP A 32 -5.89 -6.03 8.16
CA ASP A 32 -7.34 -6.15 8.29
C ASP A 32 -7.93 -4.87 8.92
N PRO A 33 -9.01 -4.29 8.36
CA PRO A 33 -9.72 -3.15 8.93
C PRO A 33 -10.04 -3.25 10.42
N ALA A 34 -10.36 -4.46 10.90
CA ALA A 34 -10.65 -4.69 12.32
C ALA A 34 -9.43 -4.53 13.24
N LYS A 35 -8.22 -4.51 12.68
CA LYS A 35 -6.93 -4.40 13.39
C LYS A 35 -6.21 -3.09 13.10
N TRP A 36 -6.83 -2.16 12.39
CA TRP A 36 -6.22 -0.86 12.12
C TRP A 36 -5.99 -0.07 13.42
N PRO A 37 -4.88 0.66 13.53
CA PRO A 37 -4.70 1.59 14.64
C PRO A 37 -5.76 2.70 14.60
N ASN A 38 -6.34 3.02 15.75
CA ASN A 38 -7.28 4.16 15.87
C ASN A 38 -6.58 5.53 15.84
N THR A 39 -5.25 5.56 15.96
CA THR A 39 -4.46 6.79 16.00
C THR A 39 -3.76 7.00 14.67
N PRO A 40 -4.02 8.10 13.94
CA PRO A 40 -3.42 8.33 12.62
C PRO A 40 -1.92 8.60 12.75
N ASP A 41 -1.10 8.08 11.85
CA ASP A 41 0.30 8.48 11.72
C ASP A 41 0.38 9.69 10.76
N VAL A 42 1.12 10.72 11.18
CA VAL A 42 1.24 11.99 10.44
C VAL A 42 2.65 12.06 9.88
N LEU A 43 2.74 12.19 8.56
CA LEU A 43 4.01 12.17 7.84
C LEU A 43 4.22 13.51 7.11
N GLU A 44 5.42 14.05 7.23
CA GLU A 44 5.90 15.15 6.41
C GLU A 44 6.75 14.60 5.27
N ASN A 45 6.36 14.89 4.03
CA ASN A 45 7.09 14.44 2.84
C ASN A 45 7.65 15.65 2.08
N GLU A 46 8.98 15.68 1.93
CA GLU A 46 9.70 16.73 1.23
C GLU A 46 10.01 16.28 -0.21
N PHE A 47 9.67 17.14 -1.16
CA PHE A 47 9.90 16.89 -2.58
C PHE A 47 10.92 17.87 -3.15
N LYS A 48 11.79 17.37 -4.03
CA LYS A 48 12.70 18.17 -4.83
C LYS A 48 12.51 17.83 -6.30
N LYS A 49 12.13 18.82 -7.11
CA LYS A 49 11.86 18.63 -8.55
C LYS A 49 10.85 17.49 -8.84
N GLY A 50 9.83 17.35 -7.98
CA GLY A 50 8.80 16.31 -8.12
C GLY A 50 9.19 14.92 -7.60
N VAL A 51 10.40 14.74 -7.08
CA VAL A 51 10.86 13.47 -6.50
C VAL A 51 10.86 13.57 -4.98
N PRO A 52 10.30 12.59 -4.23
CA PRO A 52 10.39 12.56 -2.78
C PRO A 52 11.85 12.37 -2.36
N VAL A 53 12.36 13.26 -1.51
CA VAL A 53 13.75 13.24 -1.02
C VAL A 53 13.86 12.99 0.48
N LYS A 54 12.77 13.18 1.23
CA LYS A 54 12.75 12.98 2.68
C LYS A 54 11.35 12.70 3.16
N VAL A 55 11.18 11.71 4.02
CA VAL A 55 9.95 11.50 4.79
C VAL A 55 10.31 11.53 6.26
N THR A 56 9.52 12.27 7.04
CA THR A 56 9.65 12.37 8.49
C THR A 56 8.32 12.03 9.14
N ASN A 57 8.34 11.09 10.08
CA ASN A 57 7.19 10.82 10.92
C ASN A 57 7.15 11.84 12.06
N VAL A 58 6.03 12.56 12.17
CA VAL A 58 5.87 13.70 13.09
C VAL A 58 5.78 13.25 14.54
N LYS A 59 5.36 12.01 14.82
CA LYS A 59 5.19 11.52 16.19
C LYS A 59 6.50 11.13 16.87
N ASP A 60 7.37 10.42 16.16
CA ASP A 60 8.61 9.85 16.69
C ASP A 60 9.87 10.59 16.20
N GLY A 61 9.73 11.46 15.19
CA GLY A 61 10.84 12.17 14.58
C GLY A 61 11.68 11.32 13.62
N THR A 62 11.30 10.07 13.39
CA THR A 62 12.01 9.15 12.49
C THR A 62 12.04 9.75 11.09
N THR A 63 13.23 9.80 10.48
CA THR A 63 13.43 10.46 9.19
C THR A 63 14.26 9.60 8.25
N HIS A 64 13.74 9.39 7.04
CA HIS A 64 14.42 8.68 5.95
C HIS A 64 14.74 9.64 4.81
N ARG A 65 15.94 9.50 4.23
CA ARG A 65 16.45 10.36 3.14
C ARG A 65 16.84 9.58 1.89
N THR A 66 17.12 8.29 2.02
CA THR A 66 17.43 7.45 0.88
C THR A 66 16.13 6.96 0.25
N SER A 67 16.08 6.86 -1.08
CA SER A 67 14.84 6.55 -1.80
C SER A 67 14.27 5.18 -1.42
N LEU A 68 15.12 4.18 -1.17
CA LEU A 68 14.68 2.84 -0.80
C LEU A 68 14.08 2.81 0.60
N GLU A 69 14.78 3.37 1.60
CA GLU A 69 14.29 3.40 2.98
C GLU A 69 12.98 4.18 3.08
N LEU A 70 12.92 5.34 2.42
CA LEU A 70 11.71 6.16 2.35
C LEU A 70 10.54 5.37 1.78
N PHE A 71 10.76 4.62 0.70
CA PHE A 71 9.71 3.85 0.07
C PHE A 71 9.25 2.66 0.93
N VAL A 72 10.20 1.96 1.57
CA VAL A 72 9.90 0.82 2.46
C VAL A 72 9.13 1.30 3.69
N ASP A 73 9.56 2.39 4.33
CA ASP A 73 8.88 2.97 5.49
C ASP A 73 7.45 3.40 5.16
N LEU A 74 7.25 4.12 4.05
CA LEU A 74 5.91 4.48 3.57
C LEU A 74 5.02 3.26 3.33
N ARG A 75 5.58 2.18 2.77
CA ARG A 75 4.85 0.94 2.53
C ARG A 75 4.44 0.26 3.84
N GLU A 76 5.32 0.23 4.84
CA GLU A 76 5.02 -0.35 6.15
C GLU A 76 3.92 0.43 6.88
N ILE A 77 4.02 1.76 6.89
CA ILE A 77 3.01 2.63 7.50
C ILE A 77 1.67 2.49 6.76
N ALA A 78 1.67 2.55 5.42
CA ALA A 78 0.47 2.38 4.61
C ALA A 78 -0.18 1.00 4.85
N GLY A 79 0.62 -0.07 4.87
CA GLY A 79 0.16 -1.42 5.14
C GLY A 79 -0.50 -1.55 6.51
N LYS A 80 0.09 -0.97 7.56
CA LYS A 80 -0.44 -0.96 8.93
C LYS A 80 -1.82 -0.30 9.04
N HIS A 81 -2.06 0.77 8.26
CA HIS A 81 -3.33 1.50 8.23
C HIS A 81 -4.28 1.05 7.11
N GLY A 82 -3.93 -0.02 6.38
CA GLY A 82 -4.76 -0.57 5.31
C GLY A 82 -4.89 0.30 4.06
N VAL A 83 -3.97 1.24 3.86
CA VAL A 83 -3.97 2.14 2.69
C VAL A 83 -3.46 1.40 1.46
N GLY A 84 -4.12 1.61 0.31
CA GLY A 84 -3.66 1.11 -0.98
C GLY A 84 -4.32 -0.19 -1.46
N CYS A 85 -5.33 -0.70 -0.75
CA CYS A 85 -6.15 -1.81 -1.24
C CYS A 85 -7.23 -1.29 -2.21
N VAL A 86 -7.26 -1.85 -3.43
CA VAL A 86 -8.23 -1.49 -4.48
C VAL A 86 -8.73 -2.77 -5.15
N ASP A 87 -10.05 -2.90 -5.25
CA ASP A 87 -10.74 -3.90 -6.08
C ASP A 87 -11.28 -3.20 -7.33
N VAL A 88 -10.86 -3.66 -8.50
CA VAL A 88 -11.19 -3.00 -9.77
C VAL A 88 -11.21 -3.99 -10.92
N TRP A 89 -12.20 -3.83 -11.79
CA TRP A 89 -12.22 -4.49 -13.09
C TRP A 89 -11.49 -3.63 -14.13
N ARG A 90 -10.57 -4.22 -14.89
CA ARG A 90 -9.84 -3.54 -15.96
C ARG A 90 -9.93 -4.32 -17.26
N ALA A 91 -10.10 -3.61 -18.37
CA ALA A 91 -9.99 -4.19 -19.70
C ALA A 91 -8.52 -4.52 -20.01
N ALA A 92 -8.26 -5.72 -20.52
CA ALA A 92 -6.93 -6.09 -20.98
C ALA A 92 -6.64 -5.37 -22.31
N SER A 93 -5.39 -4.94 -22.51
CA SER A 93 -4.95 -4.39 -23.79
C SER A 93 -5.00 -5.42 -24.92
N SER A 94 -4.97 -6.71 -24.58
CA SER A 94 -5.01 -7.84 -25.50
C SER A 94 -6.42 -8.33 -25.87
N GLY A 95 -7.48 -7.72 -25.34
CA GLY A 95 -8.87 -8.14 -25.54
C GLY A 95 -9.51 -8.68 -24.26
#